data_AF-A0AAU3KVU5-F1
#
_entry.id   AF-A0AAU3KVU5-F1
#
_cell.length_a   1.000
_cell.length_b   1.000
_cell.length_c   1.000
_cell.angle_alpha   90.00
_cell.angle_beta   90.00
_cell.angle_gamma   90.00
#
_symmetry.space_group_name_H-M   'P 1'
#
loop_
_entity.id
_entity.type
_entity.pdbx_description
1 polymer ?
#
loop_
_entity_poly.entity_id
_entity_poly.type
_entity_poly.pdbx_seq_one_letter_code
_entity_poly.pdbx_strand_id
1 'polypeptide(L)'
;MPETAQRFLKRPIVVEAMQLTGDTTMALISWLPAGRYLIDDQAGMPALWVKSLDGGRHRVHLGWWVVQERNDLRAYSPSAFEAAFEPAATPR
;
A
#
# COMPACT_ATOMS: atom_id res chain seq x y z
N MET A 1 4.02 15.95 -9.50
CA MET A 1 4.94 15.18 -8.65
C MET A 1 4.08 14.09 -8.03
N PRO A 2 4.17 12.80 -8.40
CA PRO A 2 3.33 11.80 -7.76
C PRO A 2 3.76 11.73 -6.30
N GLU A 3 2.80 11.86 -5.36
CA GLU A 3 3.06 11.66 -3.94
C GLU A 3 3.56 10.23 -3.74
N THR A 4 4.89 10.10 -3.68
CA THR A 4 5.66 8.87 -3.77
C THR A 4 5.43 7.97 -2.57
N ALA A 5 5.56 6.65 -2.78
CA ALA A 5 5.61 5.68 -1.68
C ALA A 5 6.64 6.10 -0.63
N GLN A 6 6.25 6.07 0.63
CA GLN A 6 7.07 6.46 1.76
C GLN A 6 7.80 5.25 2.33
N ARG A 7 9.01 5.46 2.86
CA ARG A 7 9.82 4.39 3.46
C ARG A 7 9.54 4.27 4.95
N PHE A 8 9.27 3.06 5.40
CA PHE A 8 9.03 2.74 6.79
C PHE A 8 9.93 1.61 7.27
N LEU A 9 10.20 1.59 8.57
CA LEU A 9 10.95 0.54 9.25
C LEU A 9 9.99 -0.48 9.85
N LYS A 10 10.10 -1.72 9.39
CA LYS A 10 9.56 -2.92 10.03
C LYS A 10 10.74 -3.76 10.48
N ARG A 11 11.30 -3.45 11.65
CA ARG A 11 12.62 -3.93 12.10
C ARG A 11 12.81 -5.45 11.86
N PRO A 12 13.92 -5.89 11.22
CA PRO A 12 15.06 -5.12 10.73
C PRO A 12 14.98 -4.70 9.24
N ILE A 13 13.80 -4.74 8.61
CA ILE A 13 13.64 -4.44 7.18
C ILE A 13 13.05 -3.04 6.94
N VAL A 14 13.55 -2.36 5.90
CA VAL A 14 12.90 -1.16 5.34
C VAL A 14 11.88 -1.62 4.32
N VAL A 15 10.70 -1.05 4.37
CA VAL A 15 9.59 -1.32 3.46
C VAL A 15 9.15 -0.02 2.79
N GLU A 16 8.50 -0.11 1.64
CA GLU A 16 7.85 1.02 1.00
C GLU A 16 6.34 0.88 1.20
N ALA A 17 5.69 1.96 1.60
CA ALA A 17 4.26 1.98 1.82
C ALA A 17 3.62 3.24 1.27
N MET A 18 2.39 3.10 0.76
CA MET A 18 1.59 4.19 0.27
C MET A 18 0.17 4.06 0.81
N GLN A 19 -0.36 5.17 1.32
CA GLN A 19 -1.73 5.23 1.78
C GLN A 19 -2.68 5.43 0.60
N LEU A 20 -3.77 4.67 0.56
CA LEU A 20 -4.87 4.89 -0.38
C LEU A 20 -5.74 6.04 0.14
N THR A 21 -5.70 7.18 -0.53
CA THR A 21 -6.59 8.33 -0.34
C THR A 21 -7.33 8.60 -1.65
N GLY A 22 -8.29 9.52 -1.65
CA GLY A 22 -8.98 9.91 -2.88
C GLY A 22 -7.99 10.35 -3.97
N ASP A 23 -6.94 11.07 -3.58
CA ASP A 23 -5.98 11.67 -4.49
C ASP A 23 -4.83 10.72 -4.88
N THR A 24 -4.47 9.77 -4.02
CA THR A 24 -3.33 8.86 -4.28
C THR A 24 -3.70 7.63 -5.11
N THR A 25 -4.99 7.42 -5.43
CA THR A 25 -5.44 6.23 -6.16
C THR A 25 -4.64 5.98 -7.44
N MET A 26 -4.46 7.01 -8.28
CA MET A 26 -3.69 6.88 -9.53
C MET A 26 -2.19 6.67 -9.29
N ALA A 27 -1.63 7.33 -8.28
CA ALA A 27 -0.23 7.16 -7.90
C ALA A 27 0.05 5.74 -7.40
N LEU A 28 -0.88 5.18 -6.63
CA LEU A 28 -0.82 3.82 -6.11
C LEU A 28 -0.89 2.80 -7.24
N ILE A 29 -1.82 2.97 -8.18
CA ILE A 29 -1.91 2.11 -9.38
C ILE A 29 -0.62 2.14 -10.19
N SER A 30 -0.03 3.33 -10.37
CA SER A 30 1.22 3.49 -11.12
C SER A 30 2.44 2.91 -10.39
N TRP A 31 2.42 2.90 -9.05
CA TRP A 31 3.50 2.34 -8.23
C TRP A 31 3.43 0.81 -8.16
N LEU A 32 2.22 0.25 -8.21
CA LEU A 32 2.02 -1.20 -8.13
C LEU A 32 2.49 -1.91 -9.40
N PRO A 33 3.11 -3.10 -9.29
CA PRO A 33 3.46 -3.89 -10.46
C PRO A 33 2.23 -4.30 -11.27
N ALA A 34 2.35 -4.30 -12.60
CA ALA A 34 1.28 -4.70 -13.49
C ALA A 34 0.73 -6.10 -13.12
N GLY A 35 -0.60 -6.24 -13.10
CA GLY A 35 -1.29 -7.50 -12.76
C GLY A 35 -1.36 -7.82 -11.26
N ARG A 36 -0.71 -7.03 -10.40
CA ARG A 36 -0.77 -7.16 -8.94
C ARG A 36 -1.91 -6.38 -8.28
N TYR A 37 -2.73 -5.70 -9.06
CA TYR A 37 -3.90 -5.01 -8.56
C TYR A 37 -5.14 -5.31 -9.41
N LEU A 38 -6.31 -5.13 -8.81
CA LEU A 38 -7.60 -5.12 -9.50
C LEU A 38 -8.37 -3.90 -8.99
N ILE A 39 -9.02 -3.19 -9.91
CA ILE A 39 -9.95 -2.12 -9.57
C ILE A 39 -11.33 -2.73 -9.76
N ASP A 40 -12.07 -2.83 -8.67
CA ASP A 40 -13.47 -3.23 -8.68
C ASP A 40 -14.31 -2.00 -8.40
N ASP A 41 -15.08 -1.56 -9.39
CA ASP A 41 -15.91 -0.37 -9.33
C ASP A 41 -17.38 -0.70 -9.03
N GLN A 42 -17.68 -1.91 -8.53
CA GLN A 42 -19.04 -2.27 -8.17
C GLN A 42 -19.68 -1.25 -7.23
N ALA A 43 -20.85 -0.75 -7.63
CA ALA A 43 -21.71 0.17 -6.88
C ALA A 43 -21.13 1.57 -6.62
N GLY A 44 -20.19 2.05 -7.44
CA GLY A 44 -19.70 3.43 -7.37
C GLY A 44 -18.71 3.68 -6.23
N MET A 45 -18.23 2.63 -5.58
CA MET A 45 -17.11 2.70 -4.64
C MET A 45 -15.90 1.96 -5.24
N PRO A 46 -14.88 2.67 -5.75
CA PRO A 46 -13.69 2.02 -6.26
C PRO A 46 -13.01 1.25 -5.12
N ALA A 47 -13.07 -0.08 -5.18
CA ALA A 47 -12.36 -0.99 -4.31
C ALA A 47 -11.08 -1.43 -5.02
N LEU A 48 -9.94 -1.01 -4.49
CA LEU A 48 -8.65 -1.51 -4.95
C LEU A 48 -8.37 -2.83 -4.26
N TRP A 49 -8.02 -3.85 -5.03
CA TRP A 49 -7.51 -5.11 -4.50
C TRP A 49 -6.05 -5.24 -4.85
N VAL A 50 -5.22 -5.60 -3.88
CA VAL A 50 -3.81 -5.93 -4.11
C VAL A 50 -3.62 -7.44 -4.00
N LYS A 51 -2.76 -7.99 -4.85
CA LYS A 51 -2.41 -9.41 -4.88
C LYS A 51 -1.05 -9.63 -4.25
N SER A 52 -1.01 -10.39 -3.16
CA SER A 52 0.22 -10.87 -2.57
C SER A 52 0.88 -11.95 -3.44
N LEU A 53 2.13 -12.28 -3.13
CA LEU A 53 2.90 -13.29 -3.85
C LEU A 53 2.33 -14.71 -3.71
N ASP A 54 1.71 -15.00 -2.57
CA ASP A 54 1.04 -16.28 -2.27
C ASP A 54 -0.32 -16.45 -2.97
N GLY A 55 -0.76 -15.46 -3.75
CA GLY A 55 -2.05 -15.47 -4.44
C GLY A 55 -3.22 -14.93 -3.61
N GLY A 56 -2.96 -14.52 -2.37
CA GLY A 56 -3.92 -13.78 -1.55
C GLY A 56 -4.36 -12.48 -2.22
N ARG A 57 -5.62 -12.09 -1.96
CA ARG A 57 -6.18 -10.82 -2.43
C ARG A 57 -6.62 -10.03 -1.22
N HIS A 58 -6.09 -8.83 -1.08
CA HIS A 58 -6.45 -7.93 0.01
C HIS A 58 -7.23 -6.74 -0.56
N ARG A 59 -8.45 -6.55 -0.05
CA ARG A 59 -9.22 -5.35 -0.34
C ARG A 59 -8.61 -4.17 0.42
N VAL A 60 -8.33 -3.09 -0.28
CA VAL A 60 -7.78 -1.85 0.25
C VAL A 60 -8.90 -0.83 0.32
N HIS A 61 -9.17 -0.32 1.51
CA HIS A 61 -10.15 0.75 1.74
C HIS A 61 -9.45 2.11 1.79
N LEU A 62 -10.23 3.18 1.62
CA LEU A 62 -9.71 4.53 1.85
C LEU A 62 -9.11 4.66 3.26
N GLY A 63 -7.96 5.30 3.34
CA GLY A 63 -7.13 5.43 4.55
C GLY A 63 -6.17 4.26 4.79
N TRP A 64 -6.34 3.11 4.12
CA TRP A 64 -5.46 1.95 4.34
C TRP A 64 -4.10 2.13 3.67
N TRP A 65 -3.10 1.43 4.20
CA TRP A 65 -1.74 1.43 3.70
C TRP A 65 -1.47 0.17 2.89
N VAL A 66 -0.96 0.34 1.67
CA VAL A 66 -0.39 -0.74 0.87
C VAL A 66 1.11 -0.73 1.07
N VAL A 67 1.65 -1.85 1.50
CA VAL A 67 3.07 -2.04 1.83
C VAL A 67 3.67 -3.03 0.87
N GLN A 68 4.81 -2.67 0.28
CA GLN A 68 5.66 -3.53 -0.51
C GLN A 68 6.82 -4.05 0.35
N GLU A 69 6.79 -5.34 0.66
CA GLU A 69 7.81 -6.03 1.45
C GLU A 69 8.51 -7.07 0.59
N ARG A 70 9.78 -6.85 0.21
CA ARG A 70 10.58 -7.85 -0.54
C ARG A 70 9.83 -8.46 -1.74
N ASN A 71 9.12 -7.63 -2.52
CA ASN A 71 8.30 -8.00 -3.68
C ASN A 71 6.92 -8.61 -3.37
N ASP A 72 6.53 -8.73 -2.10
CA ASP A 72 5.17 -9.01 -1.66
C ASP A 72 4.38 -7.72 -1.44
N LEU A 73 3.06 -7.77 -1.63
CA LEU A 73 2.16 -6.64 -1.37
C LEU A 73 1.17 -7.01 -0.29
N ARG A 74 1.07 -6.15 0.72
CA ARG A 74 0.15 -6.33 1.85
C ARG A 74 -0.61 -5.06 2.11
N ALA A 75 -1.88 -5.21 2.48
CA ALA A 75 -2.71 -4.10 2.90
C ALA A 75 -2.86 -4.11 4.41
N TYR A 76 -2.75 -2.93 5.03
CA TYR A 76 -2.89 -2.73 6.46
C TYR A 76 -3.93 -1.63 6.72
N SER A 77 -4.79 -1.83 7.71
CA SER A 77 -5.57 -0.73 8.26
C SER A 77 -4.65 0.32 8.87
N PRO A 78 -5.08 1.60 8.99
CA PRO A 78 -4.26 2.65 9.61
C PRO A 78 -3.68 2.23 10.97
N SER A 79 -4.52 1.67 11.85
CA SER A 79 -4.11 1.24 13.19
C SER A 79 -3.13 0.07 13.17
N ALA A 80 -3.32 -0.91 12.28
CA ALA A 80 -2.39 -2.03 12.16
C ALA A 80 -1.04 -1.58 11.57
N PHE A 81 -1.07 -0.58 10.68
CA PHE A 81 0.12 0.00 10.10
C PHE A 81 0.93 0.77 11.16
N GLU A 82 0.30 1.69 11.89
CA GLU A 82 0.96 2.45 12.96
C GLU A 82 1.53 1.56 14.08
N ALA A 83 0.88 0.43 14.37
CA ALA A 83 1.37 -0.54 15.34
C ALA A 83 2.58 -1.37 14.85
N ALA A 84 2.74 -1.54 13.53
CA ALA A 84 3.73 -2.44 12.94
C ALA A 84 4.93 -1.72 12.28
N PHE A 85 4.77 -0.44 11.93
CA PHE A 85 5.73 0.32 11.13
C PHE A 85 6.12 1.62 11.83
N GLU A 86 7.42 1.85 11.97
CA GLU A 86 7.97 3.13 12.41
C GLU A 86 8.36 3.96 11.17
N PRO A 87 8.10 5.29 11.14
CA PRO A 87 8.61 6.12 10.05
C PRO A 87 10.14 6.01 9.99
N ALA A 88 10.68 5.66 8.83
CA ALA A 88 12.13 5.59 8.66
C ALA A 88 12.65 7.03 8.69
N ALA A 89 13.16 7.46 9.84
CA ALA A 89 13.74 8.79 9.98
C ALA A 89 14.79 8.99 8.87
N THR A 90 14.60 10.03 8.06
CA THR A 90 15.57 10.44 7.05
C THR A 90 16.92 10.65 7.76
N PRO A 91 18.01 10.00 7.36
CA PRO A 91 19.31 10.31 7.94
C PRO A 91 19.59 11.80 7.70
N ARG A 92 19.82 12.55 8.79
CA ARG A 92 20.27 13.95 8.78
C ARG A 92 21.68 14.06 8.21
#